data_AF-A0A496RWU6-F1
#
_entry.id   AF-A0A496RWU6-F1
#
_cell.length_a   1.000
_cell.length_b   1.000
_cell.length_c   1.000
_cell.angle_alpha   90.00
_cell.angle_beta   90.00
_cell.angle_gamma   90.00
#
_symmetry.space_group_name_H-M   'P 1'
#
loop_
_entity.id
_entity.type
_entity.pdbx_description
1 polymer ?
#
loop_
_entity_poly.entity_id
_entity_poly.type
_entity_poly.pdbx_seq_one_letter_code
_entity_poly.pdbx_strand_id
1 'polypeptide(L)'
;TSTTPLGRKAEKDGYPLKVCELLATLPGAVYIERVAVNSPSNIRKTKEAIEKAFKVQMENRGFSLIEILSPCPTNWRLSAKDSMQWIERYMIPYFPLGVIKEI
;
A
#
# COMPACT_ATOMS: atom_id res chain seq x y z
N THR A 1 -12.28 8.86 -6.47
CA THR A 1 -10.92 9.42 -6.69
C THR A 1 -11.01 10.40 -7.86
N SER A 2 -10.01 11.25 -8.08
CA SER A 2 -10.06 12.23 -9.19
C SER A 2 -10.16 11.57 -10.57
N THR A 3 -9.55 10.40 -10.75
CA THR A 3 -9.58 9.63 -12.00
C THR A 3 -10.82 8.77 -12.17
N THR A 4 -11.45 8.32 -11.07
CA THR A 4 -12.76 7.63 -11.09
C THR A 4 -13.72 8.28 -10.09
N PRO A 5 -14.35 9.43 -10.44
CA PRO A 5 -15.20 10.20 -9.52
C PRO A 5 -16.47 9.46 -9.09
N LEU A 6 -17.02 8.62 -9.98
CA LEU A 6 -18.23 7.81 -9.74
C LEU A 6 -17.90 6.40 -9.19
N GLY A 7 -16.66 6.18 -8.77
CA GLY A 7 -16.14 4.84 -8.48
C GLY A 7 -15.58 4.16 -9.73
N ARG A 8 -14.74 3.15 -9.51
CA ARG A 8 -14.07 2.38 -10.56
C ARG A 8 -15.02 1.29 -11.10
N LYS A 9 -15.15 1.19 -12.41
CA LYS A 9 -15.84 0.09 -13.11
C LYS A 9 -14.83 -0.73 -13.90
N ALA A 10 -14.72 -2.03 -13.63
CA ALA A 10 -13.66 -2.86 -14.18
C ALA A 10 -13.67 -2.89 -15.72
N GLU A 11 -14.85 -2.82 -16.33
CA GLU A 11 -15.04 -2.86 -17.78
C GLU A 11 -14.49 -1.62 -18.48
N LYS A 12 -14.47 -0.48 -17.78
CA LYS A 12 -14.05 0.82 -18.34
C LYS A 12 -12.64 1.22 -17.86
N ASP A 13 -12.38 1.02 -16.57
CA ASP A 13 -11.24 1.60 -15.86
C ASP A 13 -10.20 0.52 -15.48
N GLY A 14 -10.50 -0.75 -15.76
CA GLY A 14 -9.69 -1.90 -15.35
C GLY A 14 -9.77 -2.20 -13.85
N TYR A 15 -9.12 -3.28 -13.43
CA TYR A 15 -8.97 -3.62 -12.02
C TYR A 15 -7.86 -2.77 -11.36
N PRO A 16 -7.96 -2.49 -10.05
CA PRO A 16 -6.86 -1.87 -9.32
C PRO A 16 -5.57 -2.70 -9.45
N LEU A 17 -4.47 -2.05 -9.83
CA LEU A 17 -3.17 -2.68 -9.99
C LEU A 17 -2.59 -3.09 -8.64
N LYS A 18 -2.11 -4.32 -8.57
CA LYS A 18 -1.41 -4.90 -7.42
C LYS A 18 0.09 -4.68 -7.56
N VAL A 19 0.53 -3.44 -7.30
CA VAL A 19 1.90 -2.98 -7.64
C VAL A 19 2.97 -3.77 -6.91
N CYS A 20 2.78 -4.09 -5.62
CA CYS A 20 3.72 -4.92 -4.88
C CYS A 20 3.93 -6.29 -5.53
N GLU A 21 2.84 -6.97 -5.90
CA GLU A 21 2.86 -8.29 -6.51
C GLU A 21 3.51 -8.25 -7.90
N LEU A 22 3.23 -7.21 -8.69
CA LEU A 22 3.87 -6.99 -9.99
C LEU A 22 5.37 -6.73 -9.87
N LEU A 23 5.78 -5.87 -8.94
CA LEU A 23 7.20 -5.51 -8.79
C LEU A 23 8.00 -6.58 -8.04
N ALA A 24 7.35 -7.45 -7.26
CA ALA A 24 8.01 -8.57 -6.59
C ALA A 24 8.62 -9.56 -7.59
N THR A 25 8.07 -9.66 -8.80
CA THR A 25 8.62 -10.56 -9.83
C THR A 25 9.89 -10.03 -10.49
N LEU A 26 10.24 -8.75 -10.29
CA LEU A 26 11.39 -8.15 -10.95
C LEU A 26 12.73 -8.63 -10.36
N PRO A 27 13.72 -8.95 -11.20
CA PRO A 27 15.10 -9.12 -10.77
C PRO A 27 15.62 -7.83 -10.11
N GLY A 28 16.31 -7.96 -8.99
CA GLY A 28 16.85 -6.82 -8.23
C GLY A 28 15.88 -6.18 -7.23
N ALA A 29 14.58 -6.52 -7.24
CA ALA A 29 13.70 -6.20 -6.12
C ALA A 29 14.02 -7.14 -4.95
N VAL A 30 14.44 -6.60 -3.81
CA VAL A 30 14.90 -7.38 -2.65
C VAL A 30 14.04 -7.20 -1.41
N TYR A 31 13.27 -6.11 -1.32
CA TYR A 31 12.33 -5.90 -0.22
C TYR A 31 11.08 -5.16 -0.69
N ILE A 32 9.92 -5.81 -0.61
CA ILE A 32 8.63 -5.22 -0.93
C ILE A 32 7.65 -5.54 0.18
N GLU A 33 7.09 -4.50 0.80
CA GLU A 33 6.12 -4.63 1.88
C GLU A 33 4.94 -3.69 1.65
N ARG A 34 3.73 -4.19 1.96
CA ARG A 34 2.51 -3.39 1.98
C ARG A 34 2.10 -3.13 3.42
N VAL A 35 1.93 -1.86 3.75
CA VAL A 35 1.54 -1.38 5.08
C VAL A 35 0.34 -0.44 4.99
N ALA A 36 -0.19 -0.03 6.13
CA ALA A 36 -1.32 0.90 6.20
C ALA A 36 -1.11 1.92 7.31
N VAL A 37 -1.81 3.04 7.24
CA VAL A 37 -1.80 4.07 8.29
C VAL A 37 -3.19 4.28 8.90
N ASN A 38 -4.03 3.24 8.88
CA ASN A 38 -5.40 3.30 9.38
C ASN A 38 -5.56 3.03 10.89
N SER A 39 -4.48 2.72 11.60
CA SER A 39 -4.47 2.52 13.06
C SER A 39 -3.09 2.84 13.67
N PRO A 40 -2.99 3.13 14.99
CA PRO A 40 -1.70 3.34 15.66
C PRO A 40 -0.74 2.16 15.51
N SER A 41 -1.24 0.92 15.50
CA SER A 41 -0.42 -0.27 15.27
C SER A 41 0.16 -0.28 13.86
N ASN A 42 -0.66 0.00 12.85
CA ASN A 42 -0.21 0.01 11.46
C ASN A 42 0.73 1.19 11.16
N ILE A 43 0.58 2.32 11.85
CA ILE A 43 1.54 3.45 11.78
C ILE A 43 2.93 3.03 12.27
N ARG A 44 3.02 2.27 13.38
CA ARG A 44 4.31 1.75 13.87
C ARG A 44 4.96 0.79 12.87
N LYS A 45 4.19 -0.16 12.34
CA LYS A 45 4.66 -1.08 11.29
C LYS A 45 5.12 -0.33 10.04
N THR A 46 4.39 0.71 9.64
CA THR A 46 4.78 1.56 8.50
C THR A 46 6.12 2.23 8.72
N LYS A 47 6.37 2.76 9.92
CA LYS A 47 7.66 3.35 10.29
C LYS A 47 8.79 2.31 10.18
N GLU A 48 8.60 1.13 10.76
CA GLU A 48 9.58 0.04 10.72
C GLU A 48 9.89 -0.42 9.28
N ALA A 49 8.85 -0.55 8.44
CA ALA A 49 9.00 -0.92 7.04
C ALA A 49 9.79 0.13 6.24
N ILE A 50 9.51 1.43 6.46
CA ILE A 50 10.25 2.52 5.81
C ILE A 50 11.72 2.50 6.23
N GLU A 51 12.02 2.36 7.53
CA GLU A 51 13.41 2.28 8.02
C GLU A 51 14.16 1.09 7.40
N LYS A 52 13.51 -0.08 7.30
CA LYS A 52 14.09 -1.26 6.67
C LYS A 52 14.33 -1.07 5.18
N ALA A 53 13.40 -0.45 4.46
CA ALA A 53 13.55 -0.14 3.03
C ALA A 53 14.76 0.76 2.76
N PHE A 54 15.01 1.75 3.61
CA PHE A 54 16.20 2.59 3.51
C PHE A 54 17.49 1.82 3.81
N LYS A 55 17.51 0.97 4.85
CA LYS A 55 18.68 0.14 5.17
C LYS A 55 19.07 -0.75 3.99
N VAL A 56 18.10 -1.39 3.35
CA VAL A 56 18.31 -2.21 2.13
C VAL A 56 19.01 -1.43 1.02
N GLN A 57 18.60 -0.17 0.79
CA GLN A 57 19.23 0.68 -0.22
C GLN A 57 20.64 1.10 0.19
N MET A 58 20.84 1.49 1.45
CA MET A 58 22.15 1.87 1.99
C MET A 58 23.17 0.72 1.96
N GLU A 59 22.70 -0.51 2.15
CA GLU A 59 23.49 -1.75 2.05
C GLU A 59 23.77 -2.18 0.60
N ASN A 60 23.30 -1.42 -0.41
CA ASN A 60 23.41 -1.74 -1.84
C ASN A 60 22.85 -3.11 -2.21
N ARG A 61 21.84 -3.60 -1.47
CA ARG A 61 21.26 -4.93 -1.68
C ARG A 61 20.34 -5.00 -2.89
N GLY A 62 19.77 -3.86 -3.30
CA GLY A 62 18.91 -3.75 -4.46
C GLY A 62 17.74 -2.80 -4.24
N PHE A 63 16.69 -2.97 -5.04
CA PHE A 63 15.49 -2.16 -5.01
C PHE A 63 14.56 -2.56 -3.85
N SER A 64 14.07 -1.56 -3.12
CA SER A 64 13.03 -1.71 -2.12
C SER A 64 11.80 -0.86 -2.44
N LEU A 65 10.61 -1.35 -2.07
CA LEU A 65 9.33 -0.65 -2.26
C LEU A 65 8.44 -0.82 -1.03
N ILE A 66 7.85 0.29 -0.57
CA ILE A 66 6.81 0.28 0.46
C ILE A 66 5.52 0.86 -0.11
N GLU A 67 4.47 0.03 -0.19
CA GLU A 67 3.12 0.48 -0.57
C GLU A 67 2.31 0.79 0.70
N ILE A 68 1.89 2.05 0.86
CA ILE A 68 1.19 2.52 2.06
C ILE A 68 -0.28 2.77 1.73
N LEU A 69 -1.19 1.99 2.32
CA LEU A 69 -2.62 2.26 2.27
C LEU A 69 -2.94 3.44 3.20
N SER A 70 -3.28 4.57 2.60
CA SER A 70 -3.50 5.84 3.30
C SER A 70 -4.92 6.38 3.08
N PRO A 71 -5.61 6.87 4.13
CA PRO A 71 -6.94 7.43 3.99
C PRO A 71 -6.88 8.80 3.33
N CYS A 72 -7.81 9.08 2.42
CA CYS A 72 -8.00 10.43 1.87
C CYS A 72 -9.46 10.85 2.06
N PRO A 73 -9.83 11.33 3.28
CA PRO A 73 -11.22 11.67 3.63
C PRO A 73 -11.87 12.61 2.60
N THR A 74 -11.12 13.62 2.14
CA THR A 74 -11.56 14.61 1.14
C THR A 74 -11.96 13.95 -0.18
N ASN A 75 -11.11 13.10 -0.75
CA ASN A 75 -11.38 12.46 -2.05
C ASN A 75 -12.45 11.37 -1.98
N TRP A 76 -12.67 10.79 -0.79
CA TRP A 76 -13.69 9.76 -0.58
C TRP A 76 -15.01 10.35 -0.07
N ARG A 77 -15.05 11.64 0.27
CA ARG A 77 -16.20 12.31 0.89
C ARG A 77 -16.69 11.57 2.14
N LEU A 78 -15.73 11.07 2.92
CA LEU A 78 -15.96 10.36 4.18
C LEU A 78 -15.42 11.19 5.34
N SER A 79 -15.94 10.97 6.55
CA SER A 79 -15.30 11.51 7.75
C SER A 79 -13.91 10.90 7.95
N ALA A 80 -13.06 11.55 8.75
CA ALA A 80 -11.75 11.00 9.10
C ALA A 80 -11.87 9.63 9.79
N LYS A 81 -12.93 9.38 10.56
CA LYS A 81 -13.15 8.08 11.21
C LYS A 81 -13.60 7.01 10.21
N ASP A 82 -14.51 7.38 9.31
CA ASP A 82 -15.08 6.42 8.34
C ASP A 82 -14.06 6.05 7.27
N SER A 83 -13.14 6.95 6.90
CA SER A 83 -12.07 6.63 5.96
C SER A 83 -11.09 5.58 6.51
N MET A 84 -10.82 5.61 7.82
CA MET A 84 -10.00 4.58 8.48
C MET A 84 -10.71 3.22 8.46
N GLN A 85 -12.01 3.20 8.74
CA GLN A 85 -12.83 1.98 8.66
C GLN A 85 -12.96 1.46 7.23
N TRP A 86 -13.00 2.37 6.25
CA TRP A 86 -13.07 2.00 4.83
C TRP A 86 -11.82 1.23 4.40
N ILE A 87 -10.63 1.65 4.86
CA ILE A 87 -9.39 0.90 4.62
C ILE A 87 -9.50 -0.50 5.19
N GLU A 88 -9.92 -0.63 6.44
CA GLU A 88 -10.03 -1.92 7.13
C GLU A 88 -10.99 -2.87 6.42
N ARG A 89 -12.17 -2.37 6.03
CA ARG A 89 -13.25 -3.20 5.48
C ARG A 89 -13.10 -3.55 4.00
N TYR A 90 -12.47 -2.68 3.21
CA TYR A 90 -12.49 -2.81 1.75
C TYR A 90 -11.10 -2.81 1.13
N MET A 91 -10.18 -1.96 1.61
CA MET A 91 -8.85 -1.89 0.99
C MET A 91 -7.94 -3.02 1.44
N ILE A 92 -7.86 -3.31 2.75
CA ILE A 92 -7.00 -4.39 3.26
C ILE A 92 -7.39 -5.77 2.70
N PRO A 93 -8.68 -6.15 2.60
CA PRO A 93 -9.06 -7.41 1.97
C PRO A 93 -8.65 -7.52 0.50
N TYR A 94 -8.67 -6.40 -0.25
CA TYR A 94 -8.25 -6.38 -1.65
C TYR A 94 -6.72 -6.29 -1.82
N PHE A 95 -6.06 -5.56 -0.92
CA PHE A 95 -4.63 -5.31 -0.84
C PHE A 95 -4.06 -5.80 0.50
N PRO A 96 -3.83 -7.11 0.66
CA PRO A 96 -3.41 -7.69 1.94
C PRO A 96 -2.08 -7.10 2.41
N LEU A 97 -2.03 -6.72 3.69
CA LEU A 97 -0.83 -6.18 4.32
C LEU A 97 0.21 -7.27 4.58
N GLY A 98 1.48 -6.85 4.70
CA GLY A 98 2.60 -7.71 5.04
C GLY A 98 3.71 -7.67 3.99
N VAL A 99 4.76 -8.46 4.24
CA VAL A 99 5.91 -8.60 3.35
C VAL A 99 5.52 -9.46 2.14
N ILE A 100 5.64 -8.89 0.95
CA ILE A 100 5.38 -9.57 -0.33
C ILE A 100 6.67 -10.22 -0.85
N LYS A 101 7.82 -9.58 -0.62
CA LYS A 101 9.13 -10.10 -0.99
C LYS A 101 10.20 -9.65 0.00
N GLU A 102 11.07 -10.58 0.38
CA GLU A 102 12.28 -10.31 1.16
C GLU A 102 13.33 -11.37 0.82
N ILE A 103 14.54 -10.93 0.43
CA ILE A 103 15.69 -11.77 0.07
C ILE A 103 16.95 -11.25 0.76
#